data_AF-A0A954LQD7-F1
#
_entry.id   AF-A0A954LQD7-F1
#
_cell.length_a   1.000
_cell.length_b   1.000
_cell.length_c   1.000
_cell.angle_alpha   90.00
_cell.angle_beta   90.00
_cell.angle_gamma   90.00
#
_symmetry.space_group_name_H-M   'P 1'
#
loop_
_entity.id
_entity.type
_entity.pdbx_description
1 polymer ?
#
loop_
_entity_poly.entity_id
_entity_poly.type
_entity_poly.pdbx_seq_one_letter_code
_entity_poly.pdbx_strand_id
1 'polypeptide(L)'
;MAIFTDINGREWLVNITIGTMQRIKNRLAFDLLNLDEDSLHRLNVDPMLLCDVIWMTVQEEAKEENISATAFARSLAGDVFDVCAEALVNALIEFFPKPETSGGKSPGNPEQPPVDRWDIVWELAGIVGTDPQGMTFRQLSNMADAQLKHDWNQTSHIMALMANCHRDPKRNRHAYRPRDFNPMVKSRIKPNTETMGKGFARRCFLAFAQT
;
A
#
# COMPACT_ATOMS: atom_id res chain seq x y z
N MET A 1 0.35 -15.49 -12.54
CA MET A 1 0.86 -14.47 -13.48
C MET A 1 -0.36 -13.84 -14.11
N ALA A 2 -0.51 -12.52 -14.03
CA ALA A 2 -1.69 -11.83 -14.56
C ALA A 2 -1.42 -11.32 -15.99
N ILE A 3 -2.33 -11.61 -16.91
CA ILE A 3 -2.25 -11.27 -18.33
C ILE A 3 -3.56 -10.59 -18.72
N PHE A 4 -3.49 -9.61 -19.63
CA PHE A 4 -4.67 -9.07 -20.28
C PHE A 4 -4.45 -8.93 -21.80
N THR A 5 -5.54 -8.83 -22.55
CA THR A 5 -5.52 -8.66 -24.01
C THR A 5 -5.97 -7.26 -24.39
N ASP A 6 -5.22 -6.59 -25.26
CA ASP A 6 -5.61 -5.27 -25.78
C ASP A 6 -6.60 -5.35 -26.96
N ILE A 7 -7.11 -4.20 -27.42
CA ILE A 7 -8.07 -4.16 -28.55
C ILE A 7 -7.51 -4.71 -29.87
N ASN A 8 -6.19 -4.74 -30.03
CA ASN A 8 -5.53 -5.28 -31.22
C ASN A 8 -5.23 -6.78 -31.08
N GLY A 9 -5.69 -7.42 -30.01
CA GLY A 9 -5.47 -8.84 -29.74
C GLY A 9 -4.07 -9.17 -29.21
N ARG A 10 -3.28 -8.18 -28.76
CA ARG A 10 -1.98 -8.45 -28.14
C ARG A 10 -2.15 -8.77 -26.66
N GLU A 11 -1.45 -9.79 -26.21
CA GLU A 11 -1.39 -10.16 -24.80
C GLU A 11 -0.24 -9.44 -24.10
N TRP A 12 -0.54 -8.88 -22.93
CA TRP A 12 0.42 -8.14 -22.12
C TRP A 12 0.56 -8.81 -20.76
N LEU A 13 1.79 -9.10 -20.35
CA LEU A 13 2.06 -9.69 -19.04
C LEU A 13 2.25 -8.57 -18.01
N VAL A 14 1.36 -8.54 -17.01
CA VAL A 14 1.46 -7.58 -15.91
C VAL A 14 2.38 -8.16 -14.85
N ASN A 15 3.66 -7.87 -14.98
CA ASN A 15 4.68 -8.30 -14.01
C ASN A 15 5.07 -7.16 -13.06
N ILE A 16 4.75 -7.32 -11.78
CA ILE A 16 5.16 -6.40 -10.73
C ILE A 16 6.45 -6.91 -10.10
N THR A 17 7.54 -6.17 -10.30
CA THR A 17 8.83 -6.42 -9.65
C THR A 17 9.20 -5.23 -8.74
N ILE A 18 10.23 -5.39 -7.91
CA ILE A 18 10.77 -4.27 -7.10
C ILE A 18 11.19 -3.10 -8.00
N GLY A 19 11.77 -3.38 -9.17
CA GLY A 19 12.13 -2.35 -10.16
C GLY A 19 10.91 -1.59 -10.69
N THR A 20 9.83 -2.31 -11.02
CA THR A 20 8.56 -1.72 -11.45
C THR A 20 8.00 -0.78 -10.37
N MET A 21 7.98 -1.22 -9.11
CA MET A 21 7.48 -0.43 -7.98
C MET A 21 8.29 0.85 -7.77
N GLN A 22 9.62 0.76 -7.87
CA GLN A 22 10.50 1.91 -7.74
C GLN A 22 10.28 2.91 -8.88
N ARG A 23 10.07 2.45 -10.12
CA ARG A 23 9.75 3.31 -11.27
C ARG A 23 8.42 4.04 -11.09
N ILE A 24 7.37 3.34 -10.66
CA ILE A 24 6.04 3.91 -10.42
C ILE A 24 6.13 4.99 -9.34
N LYS A 25 6.78 4.68 -8.21
CA LYS A 25 6.98 5.65 -7.13
C LYS A 25 7.75 6.89 -7.56
N ASN A 26 8.83 6.72 -8.33
CA ASN A 26 9.68 7.84 -8.73
C ASN A 26 9.06 8.70 -9.85
N ARG A 27 8.36 8.08 -10.82
CA ARG A 27 7.83 8.79 -12.00
C ARG A 27 6.43 9.34 -11.78
N LEU A 28 5.56 8.57 -11.12
CA LEU A 28 4.15 8.91 -10.92
C LEU A 28 3.86 9.48 -9.53
N ALA A 29 4.84 9.47 -8.61
CA ALA A 29 4.65 9.83 -7.21
C ALA A 29 3.49 9.06 -6.55
N PHE A 30 3.29 7.81 -6.96
CA PHE A 30 2.23 6.92 -6.50
C PHE A 30 2.86 5.64 -5.94
N ASP A 31 2.40 5.18 -4.77
CA ASP A 31 3.00 4.05 -4.06
C ASP A 31 2.03 2.87 -3.95
N LEU A 32 2.22 1.86 -4.79
CA LEU A 32 1.39 0.66 -4.82
C LEU A 32 1.57 -0.24 -3.57
N LEU A 33 2.63 -0.08 -2.78
CA LEU A 33 2.79 -0.83 -1.52
C LEU A 33 1.98 -0.26 -0.37
N ASN A 34 1.64 1.03 -0.45
CA ASN A 34 1.00 1.80 0.61
C ASN A 34 -0.31 2.40 0.09
N LEU A 35 -1.22 1.54 -0.37
CA LEU A 35 -2.55 1.95 -0.82
C LEU A 35 -3.46 2.18 0.38
N ASP A 36 -3.80 3.43 0.63
CA ASP A 36 -4.93 3.81 1.48
C ASP A 36 -6.23 3.87 0.66
N GLU A 37 -7.36 4.08 1.35
CA GLU A 37 -8.70 4.11 0.74
C GLU A 37 -8.81 5.19 -0.36
N ASP A 38 -8.22 6.37 -0.12
CA ASP A 38 -8.20 7.47 -1.08
C ASP A 38 -7.34 7.14 -2.32
N SER A 39 -6.17 6.52 -2.14
CA SER A 39 -5.29 6.15 -3.25
C SER A 39 -5.89 5.04 -4.11
N LEU A 40 -6.57 4.08 -3.49
CA LEU A 40 -7.26 3.01 -4.21
C LEU A 40 -8.44 3.56 -5.02
N HIS A 41 -9.26 4.41 -4.41
CA HIS A 41 -10.34 5.10 -5.12
C HIS A 41 -9.82 5.93 -6.29
N ARG A 42 -8.71 6.65 -6.10
CA ARG A 42 -8.08 7.43 -7.16
C ARG A 42 -7.60 6.55 -8.32
N LEU A 43 -6.98 5.40 -8.06
CA LEU A 43 -6.54 4.48 -9.10
C LEU A 43 -7.71 3.92 -9.92
N ASN A 44 -8.86 3.71 -9.29
CA ASN A 44 -10.06 3.20 -9.95
C ASN A 44 -10.79 4.27 -10.80
N VAL A 45 -10.89 5.50 -10.28
CA VAL A 45 -11.65 6.57 -10.94
C VAL A 45 -10.85 7.32 -12.02
N ASP A 46 -9.52 7.29 -11.95
CA ASP A 46 -8.64 7.99 -12.88
C ASP A 46 -8.06 7.02 -13.94
N PRO A 47 -8.69 6.90 -15.13
CA PRO A 47 -8.24 5.99 -16.18
C PRO A 47 -6.86 6.36 -16.74
N MET A 48 -6.46 7.64 -16.62
CA MET A 48 -5.13 8.08 -17.05
C MET A 48 -4.06 7.55 -16.11
N LEU A 49 -4.31 7.61 -14.80
CA LEU A 49 -3.41 7.04 -13.80
C LEU A 49 -3.29 5.52 -13.96
N LEU A 50 -4.40 4.83 -14.19
CA LEU A 50 -4.39 3.39 -14.45
C LEU A 50 -3.55 3.06 -15.69
N CYS A 51 -3.75 3.78 -16.79
CA CYS A 51 -2.95 3.62 -18.02
C CYS A 51 -1.46 3.83 -17.77
N ASP A 52 -1.09 4.89 -17.04
CA ASP A 52 0.31 5.19 -16.71
C ASP A 52 0.94 4.09 -15.84
N VAL A 53 0.20 3.57 -14.86
CA VAL A 53 0.65 2.48 -13.99
C VAL A 53 0.87 1.20 -14.80
N ILE A 54 -0.11 0.80 -15.63
CA ILE A 54 0.02 -0.36 -16.51
C ILE A 54 1.21 -0.20 -17.45
N TRP A 55 1.38 0.96 -18.08
CA TRP A 55 2.53 1.21 -18.95
C TRP A 55 3.86 0.98 -18.24
N MET A 56 4.00 1.36 -16.95
CA MET A 56 5.24 1.10 -16.20
C MET A 56 5.51 -0.40 -15.95
N THR A 57 4.46 -1.23 -15.92
CA THR A 57 4.58 -2.69 -15.79
C THR A 57 4.99 -3.35 -17.09
N VAL A 58 4.42 -2.93 -18.23
CA VAL A 58 4.65 -3.56 -19.55
C VAL A 58 5.73 -2.88 -20.38
N GLN A 59 6.33 -1.78 -19.88
CA GLN A 59 7.30 -0.96 -20.63
C GLN A 59 8.50 -1.75 -21.16
N GLU A 60 8.94 -2.79 -20.46
CA GLU A 60 10.08 -3.61 -20.89
C GLU A 60 9.70 -4.46 -22.11
N GLU A 61 8.56 -5.13 -22.06
CA GLU A 61 7.99 -5.91 -23.19
C GLU A 61 7.66 -5.01 -24.39
N ALA A 62 7.04 -3.85 -24.12
CA ALA A 62 6.71 -2.89 -25.18
C ALA A 62 7.94 -2.34 -25.92
N LYS A 63 9.09 -2.25 -25.25
CA LYS A 63 10.35 -1.84 -25.90
C LYS A 63 10.90 -2.92 -26.81
N GLU A 64 10.75 -4.19 -26.45
CA GLU A 64 11.17 -5.32 -27.28
C GLU A 64 10.32 -5.40 -28.56
N GLU A 65 9.01 -5.15 -28.45
CA GLU A 65 8.10 -5.09 -29.59
C GLU A 65 8.10 -3.73 -30.33
N ASN A 66 8.93 -2.79 -29.89
CA ASN A 66 9.07 -1.45 -30.48
C ASN A 66 7.74 -0.66 -30.52
N ILE A 67 6.88 -0.87 -29.51
CA ILE A 67 5.59 -0.21 -29.35
C ILE A 67 5.80 1.08 -28.55
N SER A 68 5.41 2.21 -29.14
CA SER A 68 5.41 3.49 -28.44
C SER A 68 4.27 3.54 -27.42
N ALA A 69 4.44 4.32 -26.34
CA ALA A 69 3.37 4.45 -25.36
C ALA A 69 2.10 5.11 -25.91
N THR A 70 2.22 5.94 -26.95
CA THR A 70 1.06 6.52 -27.62
C THR A 70 0.29 5.46 -28.41
N ALA A 71 1.00 4.49 -28.99
CA ALA A 71 0.37 3.32 -29.62
C ALA A 71 -0.28 2.40 -28.59
N PHE A 72 0.37 2.19 -27.45
CA PHE A 72 -0.18 1.42 -26.33
C PHE A 72 -1.41 2.07 -25.70
N ALA A 73 -1.37 3.37 -25.39
CA ALA A 73 -2.52 4.08 -24.81
C ALA A 73 -3.75 4.06 -25.73
N ARG A 74 -3.54 3.99 -27.07
CA ARG A 74 -4.62 3.81 -28.03
C ARG A 74 -5.21 2.39 -28.04
N SER A 75 -4.45 1.39 -27.59
CA SER A 75 -4.94 0.01 -27.52
C SER A 75 -5.75 -0.29 -26.27
N LEU A 76 -5.65 0.57 -25.25
CA LEU A 76 -6.47 0.57 -24.04
C LEU A 76 -7.74 1.41 -24.24
N ALA A 77 -8.76 0.82 -24.85
CA ALA A 77 -10.04 1.49 -25.07
C ALA A 77 -11.23 0.58 -24.72
N GLY A 78 -12.28 1.18 -24.15
CA GLY A 78 -13.51 0.49 -23.76
C GLY A 78 -13.29 -0.51 -22.63
N ASP A 79 -13.90 -1.68 -22.75
CA ASP A 79 -13.95 -2.74 -21.74
C ASP A 79 -12.56 -3.29 -21.36
N VAL A 80 -11.53 -3.02 -22.17
CA VAL A 80 -10.14 -3.37 -21.88
C VAL A 80 -9.65 -2.73 -20.56
N PHE A 81 -10.18 -1.56 -20.18
CA PHE A 81 -9.78 -0.90 -18.92
C PHE A 81 -10.10 -1.75 -17.70
N ASP A 82 -11.28 -2.36 -17.65
CA ASP A 82 -11.71 -3.18 -16.52
C ASP A 82 -10.85 -4.45 -16.43
N VAL A 83 -10.56 -5.08 -17.56
CA VAL A 83 -9.68 -6.26 -17.63
C VAL A 83 -8.25 -5.92 -17.21
N CYS A 84 -7.73 -4.76 -17.62
CA CYS A 84 -6.41 -4.28 -17.17
C CYS A 84 -6.38 -4.01 -15.66
N ALA A 85 -7.43 -3.39 -15.12
CA ALA A 85 -7.52 -3.12 -13.69
C ALA A 85 -7.50 -4.43 -12.88
N GLU A 86 -8.26 -5.43 -13.33
CA GLU A 86 -8.27 -6.76 -12.72
C GLU A 86 -6.89 -7.43 -12.80
N ALA A 87 -6.24 -7.39 -13.97
CA ALA A 87 -4.90 -7.94 -14.15
C ALA A 87 -3.87 -7.27 -13.23
N LEU A 88 -3.94 -5.95 -13.05
CA LEU A 88 -3.06 -5.21 -12.13
C LEU A 88 -3.26 -5.65 -10.67
N VAL A 89 -4.51 -5.80 -10.23
CA VAL A 89 -4.81 -6.26 -8.87
C VAL A 89 -4.28 -7.68 -8.66
N ASN A 90 -4.51 -8.59 -9.61
CA ASN A 90 -4.01 -9.96 -9.54
C ASN A 90 -2.47 -10.01 -9.47
N ALA A 91 -1.78 -9.21 -10.29
CA ALA A 91 -0.32 -9.10 -10.24
C ALA A 91 0.16 -8.56 -8.88
N LEU A 92 -0.56 -7.61 -8.29
CA LEU A 92 -0.20 -7.03 -7.00
C LEU A 92 -0.37 -8.04 -5.86
N ILE A 93 -1.40 -8.88 -5.92
CA ILE A 93 -1.61 -9.97 -4.97
C ILE A 93 -0.46 -11.00 -5.08
N GLU A 94 -0.08 -11.38 -6.31
CA GLU A 94 0.99 -12.36 -6.55
C GLU A 94 2.39 -11.86 -6.19
N PHE A 95 2.62 -10.54 -6.24
CA PHE A 95 3.89 -9.94 -5.85
C PHE A 95 4.25 -10.23 -4.37
N PHE A 96 3.23 -10.35 -3.52
CA PHE A 96 3.47 -10.67 -2.12
C PHE A 96 3.76 -12.17 -1.95
N PRO A 97 4.79 -12.54 -1.17
CA PRO A 97 5.07 -13.94 -0.88
C PRO A 97 3.80 -14.63 -0.38
N LYS A 98 3.38 -15.68 -1.08
CA LYS A 98 2.32 -16.54 -0.55
C LYS A 98 2.83 -17.08 0.80
N PRO A 99 1.99 -17.13 1.85
CA PRO A 99 2.37 -17.88 3.03
C PRO A 99 2.79 -19.26 2.56
N GLU A 100 4.02 -19.65 2.86
CA GLU A 100 4.37 -21.06 2.80
C GLU A 100 3.39 -21.72 3.75
N THR A 101 2.34 -22.32 3.18
CA THR A 101 1.53 -23.27 3.93
C THR A 101 2.51 -24.39 4.18
N SER A 102 3.17 -24.33 5.33
CA SER A 102 4.02 -25.37 5.83
C SER A 102 3.12 -26.60 5.94
N GLY A 103 3.14 -27.42 4.89
CA GLY A 103 2.66 -28.80 4.89
C GLY A 103 3.53 -29.68 5.79
N GLY A 104 3.93 -29.16 6.95
CA GLY A 104 4.63 -29.87 8.00
C GLY A 104 3.60 -30.57 8.84
N LYS A 105 3.41 -31.87 8.59
CA LYS A 105 2.99 -32.80 9.65
C LYS A 105 3.86 -32.51 10.87
N SER A 106 3.25 -32.30 12.03
CA SER A 106 3.96 -32.25 13.30
C SER A 106 3.91 -33.65 13.92
N PRO A 107 5.01 -34.43 13.94
CA PRO A 107 5.11 -35.55 14.85
C PRO A 107 5.97 -35.14 16.04
N GLY A 108 5.32 -35.05 17.20
CA GLY A 108 5.86 -35.35 18.53
C GLY A 108 7.29 -34.92 18.90
N ASN A 109 7.33 -33.95 19.81
CA ASN A 109 8.31 -33.78 20.92
C ASN A 109 9.60 -32.96 20.65
N PRO A 110 10.31 -32.51 21.72
CA PRO A 110 10.41 -31.09 22.04
C PRO A 110 11.89 -30.69 22.19
N GLU A 111 12.51 -30.22 21.11
CA GLU A 111 13.84 -29.62 21.19
C GLU A 111 13.80 -28.34 20.37
N GLN A 112 13.53 -27.23 21.06
CA GLN A 112 13.57 -25.90 20.47
C GLN A 112 15.03 -25.59 20.07
N PRO A 113 15.27 -25.19 18.81
CA PRO A 113 16.62 -24.87 18.35
C PRO A 113 17.12 -23.56 19.00
N PRO A 114 18.45 -23.35 19.05
CA PRO A 114 19.08 -22.40 19.94
C PRO A 114 18.89 -20.94 19.47
N VAL A 115 18.28 -20.14 20.34
CA VAL A 115 18.11 -18.66 20.34
C VAL A 115 18.03 -18.05 18.93
N ASP A 116 16.87 -18.22 18.30
CA ASP A 116 16.66 -17.95 16.88
C ASP A 116 15.77 -16.69 16.70
N ARG A 117 15.96 -15.98 15.58
CA ARG A 117 15.26 -14.73 15.20
C ARG A 117 13.72 -14.83 15.19
N TRP A 118 13.18 -16.01 15.46
CA TRP A 118 11.77 -16.31 15.68
C TRP A 118 11.19 -15.71 16.97
N ASP A 119 12.01 -15.23 17.92
CA ASP A 119 11.51 -14.54 19.12
C ASP A 119 10.56 -13.39 18.76
N ILE A 120 10.87 -12.64 17.68
CA ILE A 120 10.02 -11.53 17.22
C ILE A 120 8.67 -12.02 16.67
N VAL A 121 8.63 -13.21 16.07
CA VAL A 121 7.39 -13.81 15.55
C VAL A 121 6.48 -14.17 16.70
N TRP A 122 7.02 -14.81 17.73
CA TRP A 122 6.28 -15.18 18.93
C TRP A 122 5.89 -13.96 19.78
N GLU A 123 6.73 -12.94 19.84
CA GLU A 123 6.41 -11.67 20.50
C GLU A 123 5.21 -11.00 19.82
N LEU A 124 5.27 -10.83 18.48
CA LEU A 124 4.17 -10.24 17.72
C LEU A 124 2.89 -11.08 17.83
N ALA A 125 3.01 -12.41 17.75
CA ALA A 125 1.89 -13.31 17.91
C ALA A 125 1.29 -13.24 19.33
N GLY A 126 2.12 -13.05 20.36
CA GLY A 126 1.69 -12.82 21.73
C GLY A 126 0.95 -11.49 21.92
N ILE A 127 1.41 -10.42 21.28
CA ILE A 127 0.72 -9.11 21.28
C ILE A 127 -0.66 -9.23 20.63
N VAL A 128 -0.74 -9.94 19.50
CA VAL A 128 -1.99 -10.13 18.75
C VAL A 128 -2.90 -11.17 19.40
N GLY A 129 -2.35 -12.11 20.17
CA GLY A 129 -3.08 -13.19 20.83
C GLY A 129 -3.43 -14.36 19.91
N THR A 130 -2.60 -14.65 18.91
CA THR A 130 -2.82 -15.73 17.92
C THR A 130 -1.67 -16.72 17.88
N ASP A 131 -1.94 -17.95 17.44
CA ASP A 131 -0.88 -18.88 17.06
C ASP A 131 -0.24 -18.39 15.74
N PRO A 132 1.10 -18.17 15.67
CA PRO A 132 1.75 -17.73 14.45
C PRO A 132 1.74 -18.80 13.33
N GLN A 133 1.36 -20.05 13.62
CA GLN A 133 1.37 -21.12 12.62
C GLN A 133 0.51 -20.78 11.39
N GLY A 134 1.12 -20.80 10.20
CA GLY A 134 0.45 -20.51 8.93
C GLY A 134 0.30 -19.02 8.61
N MET A 135 0.75 -18.12 9.49
CA MET A 135 0.79 -16.69 9.22
C MET A 135 2.17 -16.24 8.73
N THR A 136 2.18 -15.28 7.80
CA THR A 136 3.42 -14.62 7.40
C THR A 136 3.85 -13.58 8.44
N PHE A 137 5.15 -13.32 8.54
CA PHE A 137 5.68 -12.24 9.39
C PHE A 137 5.00 -10.89 9.11
N ARG A 138 4.74 -10.57 7.84
CA ARG A 138 4.07 -9.32 7.45
C ARG A 138 2.63 -9.26 7.96
N GLN A 139 1.89 -10.37 7.91
CA GLN A 139 0.53 -10.43 8.46
C GLN A 139 0.57 -10.19 9.97
N LEU A 140 1.45 -10.86 10.70
CA LEU A 140 1.61 -10.66 12.15
C LEU A 140 2.03 -9.23 12.49
N SER A 141 2.98 -8.66 11.76
CA SER A 141 3.41 -7.28 11.96
C SER A 141 2.28 -6.28 11.71
N ASN A 142 1.50 -6.46 10.63
CA ASN A 142 0.36 -5.60 10.34
C ASN A 142 -0.74 -5.72 11.42
N MET A 143 -0.99 -6.93 11.91
CA MET A 143 -1.96 -7.18 12.98
C MET A 143 -1.51 -6.55 14.29
N ALA A 144 -0.22 -6.68 14.65
CA ALA A 144 0.35 -6.05 15.83
C ALA A 144 0.29 -4.52 15.74
N ASP A 145 0.59 -3.93 14.57
CA ASP A 145 0.43 -2.50 14.33
C ASP A 145 -1.03 -2.05 14.49
N ALA A 146 -2.00 -2.86 14.05
CA ALA A 146 -3.42 -2.60 14.22
C ALA A 146 -3.82 -2.67 15.71
N GLN A 147 -3.33 -3.67 16.45
CA GLN A 147 -3.56 -3.81 17.89
C GLN A 147 -2.99 -2.61 18.66
N LEU A 148 -1.74 -2.22 18.38
CA LEU A 148 -1.10 -1.05 18.97
C LEU A 148 -1.91 0.24 18.71
N LYS A 149 -2.42 0.43 17.48
CA LYS A 149 -3.30 1.57 17.17
C LYS A 149 -4.60 1.52 17.98
N HIS A 150 -5.19 0.35 18.14
CA HIS A 150 -6.41 0.17 18.95
C HIS A 150 -6.17 0.52 20.43
N ASP A 151 -5.09 0.00 21.01
CA ASP A 151 -4.75 0.22 22.42
C ASP A 151 -4.45 1.69 22.71
N TRP A 152 -3.70 2.35 21.83
CA TRP A 152 -3.45 3.79 21.94
C TRP A 152 -4.70 4.63 21.72
N ASN A 153 -5.61 4.19 20.85
CA ASN A 153 -6.92 4.83 20.73
C ASN A 153 -7.69 4.74 22.04
N GLN A 154 -7.81 3.56 22.67
CA GLN A 154 -8.50 3.44 23.96
C GLN A 154 -7.81 4.27 25.06
N THR A 155 -6.50 4.11 25.21
CA THR A 155 -5.69 4.78 26.23
C THR A 155 -5.83 6.30 26.13
N SER A 156 -5.77 6.84 24.92
CA SER A 156 -5.90 8.29 24.72
C SER A 156 -7.30 8.82 25.04
N HIS A 157 -8.36 8.04 24.86
CA HIS A 157 -9.71 8.43 25.29
C HIS A 157 -9.82 8.49 26.80
N ILE A 158 -9.27 7.51 27.50
CA ILE A 158 -9.26 7.49 28.97
C ILE A 158 -8.45 8.67 29.50
N MET A 159 -7.25 8.92 28.96
CA MET A 159 -6.42 10.07 29.34
C MET A 159 -7.14 11.40 29.09
N ALA A 160 -7.80 11.56 27.93
CA ALA A 160 -8.57 12.76 27.63
C ALA A 160 -9.76 12.95 28.57
N LEU A 161 -10.49 11.88 28.91
CA LEU A 161 -11.58 11.93 29.87
C LEU A 161 -11.05 12.35 31.25
N MET A 162 -9.99 11.71 31.74
CA MET A 162 -9.39 12.01 33.03
C MET A 162 -8.86 13.44 33.10
N ALA A 163 -8.19 13.91 32.04
CA ALA A 163 -7.71 15.28 31.94
C ALA A 163 -8.86 16.30 31.92
N ASN A 164 -9.97 15.98 31.23
CA ASN A 164 -11.14 16.83 31.19
C ASN A 164 -11.90 16.86 32.53
N CYS A 165 -11.95 15.75 33.27
CA CYS A 165 -12.51 15.72 34.62
C CYS A 165 -11.75 16.68 35.57
N HIS A 166 -10.44 16.82 35.39
CA HIS A 166 -9.60 17.71 36.20
C HIS A 166 -9.34 19.08 35.55
N ARG A 167 -10.00 19.39 34.42
CA ARG A 167 -9.76 20.63 33.68
C ARG A 167 -10.51 21.80 34.31
N ASP A 168 -9.78 22.85 34.66
CA ASP A 168 -10.37 24.16 34.98
C ASP A 168 -10.65 24.96 33.69
N PRO A 169 -11.93 25.25 33.34
CA PRO A 169 -12.27 26.00 32.13
C PRO A 169 -11.75 27.45 32.09
N LYS A 170 -11.43 28.05 33.25
CA LYS A 170 -10.89 29.41 33.33
C LYS A 170 -9.41 29.46 32.94
N ARG A 171 -8.64 28.41 33.27
CA ARG A 171 -7.21 28.31 32.96
C ARG A 171 -6.96 27.67 31.59
N ASN A 172 -7.72 26.64 31.23
CA ASN A 172 -7.66 25.98 29.92
C ASN A 172 -9.04 25.95 29.26
N ARG A 173 -9.27 26.92 28.37
CA ARG A 173 -10.57 27.10 27.69
C ARG A 173 -10.94 25.90 26.83
N HIS A 174 -9.98 25.29 26.15
CA HIS A 174 -10.22 24.16 25.24
C HIS A 174 -10.20 22.82 26.00
N ALA A 175 -11.17 21.95 25.70
CA ALA A 175 -11.19 20.58 26.20
C ALA A 175 -10.10 19.75 25.53
N TYR A 176 -9.45 18.89 26.31
CA TYR A 176 -8.47 17.95 25.80
C TYR A 176 -9.15 16.90 24.93
N ARG A 177 -8.53 16.54 23.82
CA ARG A 177 -9.03 15.54 22.88
C ARG A 177 -8.14 14.30 22.94
N PRO A 178 -8.66 13.10 22.61
CA PRO A 178 -7.85 11.87 22.58
C PRO A 178 -6.60 12.02 21.69
N ARG A 179 -6.73 12.72 20.56
CA ARG A 179 -5.61 13.02 19.65
C ARG A 179 -4.42 13.73 20.32
N ASP A 180 -4.64 14.47 21.41
CA ASP A 180 -3.58 15.23 22.08
C ASP A 180 -2.64 14.30 22.87
N PHE A 181 -3.09 13.08 23.18
CA PHE A 181 -2.34 12.07 23.93
C PHE A 181 -1.94 10.85 23.08
N ASN A 182 -2.44 10.73 21.85
CA ASN A 182 -2.23 9.54 21.02
C ASN A 182 -1.00 9.70 20.10
N PRO A 183 0.11 8.97 20.32
CA PRO A 183 1.32 9.07 19.51
C PRO A 183 1.15 8.48 18.10
N MET A 184 0.18 7.59 17.88
CA MET A 184 -0.08 6.95 16.58
C MET A 184 -0.83 7.87 15.60
N VAL A 185 -1.43 8.97 16.09
CA VAL A 185 -2.11 9.95 15.25
C VAL A 185 -1.09 11.00 14.79
N LYS A 186 -0.75 11.00 13.50
CA LYS A 186 0.13 12.02 12.92
C LYS A 186 -0.47 13.41 13.16
N SER A 187 0.31 14.30 13.78
CA SER A 187 -0.05 15.71 13.89
C SER A 187 -0.28 16.26 12.48
N ARG A 188 -1.41 16.93 12.25
CA ARG A 188 -1.65 17.64 10.98
C ARG A 188 -0.61 18.76 10.88
N ILE A 189 0.48 18.49 10.17
CA ILE A 189 1.37 19.53 9.67
C ILE A 189 0.49 20.38 8.76
N LYS A 190 0.23 21.64 9.13
CA LYS A 190 -0.45 22.57 8.23
C LYS A 190 0.45 22.71 6.99
N PRO A 191 -0.02 22.33 5.79
CA PRO A 191 0.79 22.53 4.60
C PRO A 191 1.06 24.03 4.48
N ASN A 192 2.33 24.40 4.28
CA ASN A 192 2.67 25.79 4.02
C ASN A 192 2.04 26.18 2.67
N THR A 193 0.96 26.97 2.72
CA THR A 193 0.13 27.34 1.56
C THR A 193 0.89 28.13 0.50
N GLU A 194 2.13 28.55 0.76
CA GLU A 194 2.99 29.25 -0.21
C GLU A 194 3.57 28.36 -1.31
N THR A 195 3.62 27.03 -1.13
CA THR A 195 4.22 26.12 -2.13
C THR A 195 3.24 25.45 -3.08
N MET A 196 1.92 25.65 -2.89
CA MET A 196 0.87 24.90 -3.58
C MET A 196 0.27 25.61 -4.81
N GLY A 197 0.98 26.59 -5.38
CA GLY A 197 0.43 27.46 -6.43
C GLY A 197 0.81 27.16 -7.89
N LYS A 198 1.83 26.33 -8.19
CA LYS A 198 2.39 26.32 -9.56
C LYS A 198 2.81 24.97 -10.16
N GLY A 199 2.59 23.84 -9.49
CA GLY A 199 3.21 22.56 -9.90
C GLY A 199 2.32 21.47 -10.50
N PHE A 200 0.99 21.55 -10.38
CA PHE A 200 0.15 20.35 -10.55
C PHE A 200 -0.52 20.21 -11.93
N ALA A 201 -0.61 21.27 -12.72
CA ALA A 201 -1.30 21.26 -14.02
C ALA A 201 -0.37 20.98 -15.23
N ARG A 202 0.79 20.34 -15.04
CA ARG A 202 1.80 20.17 -16.11
C ARG A 202 2.41 18.78 -16.22
N ARG A 203 1.67 17.73 -15.85
CA ARG A 203 2.12 16.34 -15.95
C ARG A 203 1.11 15.42 -16.62
N CYS A 204 0.66 15.83 -17.79
CA CYS A 204 0.22 14.89 -18.82
C CYS A 204 0.91 15.36 -20.12
N PHE A 205 1.50 14.42 -20.87
CA PHE A 205 2.04 14.58 -22.23
C PHE A 205 3.51 14.96 -22.54
N LEU A 206 4.42 15.18 -21.57
CA LEU A 206 5.83 15.54 -21.90
C LEU A 206 6.92 14.47 -21.67
N ALA A 207 6.56 13.25 -21.27
CA ALA A 207 7.55 12.18 -21.09
C ALA A 207 7.79 11.27 -22.32
N PHE A 208 7.18 11.57 -23.48
CA PHE A 208 7.28 10.74 -24.70
C PHE A 208 7.99 11.40 -25.89
N ALA A 209 8.79 12.44 -25.66
CA ALA A 209 9.51 13.15 -26.72
C ALA A 209 11.03 12.89 -26.74
N GLN A 210 11.54 11.85 -26.07
CA GLN A 210 12.96 11.49 -26.13
C GLN A 210 13.17 9.97 -26.14
N THR A 211 12.82 9.36 -27.27
CA THR A 211 13.52 8.24 -27.92
C THR A 211 13.14 8.27 -29.39
#